data_AF-A0A1Y2BCC5-F1
#
_entry.id   AF-A0A1Y2BCC5-F1
#
_cell.length_a   1.000
_cell.length_b   1.000
_cell.length_c   1.000
_cell.angle_alpha   90.00
_cell.angle_beta   90.00
_cell.angle_gamma   90.00
#
_symmetry.space_group_name_H-M   'P 1'
#
loop_
_entity.id
_entity.type
_entity.pdbx_description
1 polymer ?
#
loop_
_entity_poly.entity_id
_entity_poly.type
_entity_poly.pdbx_seq_one_letter_code
_entity_poly.pdbx_strand_id
1 'polypeptide(L)'
;MIRSSIPFLFLTISGSWLLWASLPLYFGERTVTKCVLTTWFQLTGYCVIIAALISKMALTYTLILSGKKVKRGFSGFHFLMKPFLSLFAVEIVLLILWSVMTSHFVVTPTILYDEFVTYCESSKTKGVISILLWVYNVLLLVVGIILVLITRDAENYTGETTYSATIVATFAVIGLVVIPVILSTSHPTSSFIDLQILSTALLICITLGSLMIPKIYIIINEERKIEQGLRSFFKAVSTNQEVSSLWAQAI
;
A
#
# COMPACT_ATOMS: atom_id res chain seq x y z
N MET A 1 8.91 22.05 2.19
CA MET A 1 8.41 21.61 0.86
C MET A 1 8.02 20.13 0.97
N ILE A 2 6.93 19.84 1.68
CA ILE A 2 6.39 18.48 1.89
C ILE A 2 5.15 18.41 1.00
N ARG A 3 5.32 18.02 -0.26
CA ARG A 3 4.17 17.61 -1.09
C ARG A 3 4.38 16.17 -1.48
N SER A 4 4.22 15.29 -0.49
CA SER A 4 3.96 13.88 -0.77
C SER A 4 2.89 13.83 -1.86
N SER A 5 3.18 13.12 -2.95
CA SER A 5 2.33 13.15 -4.13
C SER A 5 0.92 12.68 -3.75
N ILE A 6 -0.03 13.60 -3.66
CA ILE A 6 -1.47 13.36 -3.48
C ILE A 6 -1.94 12.13 -4.29
N PRO A 7 -1.59 11.95 -5.59
CA PRO A 7 -2.00 10.75 -6.33
C PRO A 7 -1.48 9.43 -5.73
N PHE A 8 -0.25 9.38 -5.21
CA PHE A 8 0.29 8.18 -4.58
C PHE A 8 -0.51 7.78 -3.34
N LEU A 9 -0.90 8.76 -2.53
CA LEU A 9 -1.69 8.51 -1.33
C LEU A 9 -3.08 7.94 -1.70
N PHE A 10 -3.75 8.56 -2.68
CA PHE A 10 -5.04 8.09 -3.16
C PHE A 10 -4.97 6.67 -3.74
N LEU A 11 -3.94 6.36 -4.54
CA LEU A 11 -3.74 5.02 -5.09
C LEU A 11 -3.48 3.98 -3.98
N THR A 12 -2.66 4.31 -2.98
CA THR A 12 -2.37 3.36 -1.91
C THR A 12 -3.59 3.12 -1.01
N ILE A 13 -4.38 4.16 -0.75
CA ILE A 13 -5.66 4.03 -0.03
C ILE A 13 -6.63 3.19 -0.86
N SER A 14 -6.80 3.45 -2.16
CA SER A 14 -7.73 2.66 -2.99
C SER A 14 -7.33 1.19 -3.07
N GLY A 15 -6.03 0.89 -3.18
CA GLY A 15 -5.52 -0.48 -3.10
C GLY A 15 -5.81 -1.13 -1.74
N SER A 16 -5.65 -0.39 -0.65
CA SER A 16 -5.99 -0.86 0.70
C SER A 16 -7.48 -1.14 0.87
N TRP A 17 -8.35 -0.34 0.24
CA TRP A 17 -9.79 -0.56 0.21
C TRP A 17 -10.15 -1.83 -0.56
N LEU A 18 -9.47 -2.13 -1.67
CA LEU A 18 -9.68 -3.39 -2.39
C LEU A 18 -9.29 -4.61 -1.54
N LEU A 19 -8.19 -4.52 -0.79
CA LEU A 19 -7.79 -5.58 0.15
C LEU A 19 -8.83 -5.74 1.28
N TRP A 20 -9.34 -4.65 1.85
CA TRP A 20 -10.44 -4.71 2.84
C TRP A 20 -11.71 -5.34 2.26
N ALA A 21 -12.07 -4.99 1.03
CA ALA A 21 -13.25 -5.52 0.35
C ALA A 21 -13.15 -7.03 0.08
N SER A 22 -11.94 -7.61 0.10
CA SER A 22 -11.76 -9.06 -0.01
C SER A 22 -12.13 -9.82 1.27
N LEU A 23 -12.03 -9.18 2.46
CA LEU A 23 -12.25 -9.88 3.74
C LEU A 23 -13.65 -10.45 3.91
N PRO A 24 -14.75 -9.72 3.59
CA PRO A 24 -16.11 -10.26 3.68
C PRO A 24 -16.33 -11.50 2.81
N LEU A 25 -15.58 -11.66 1.72
CA LEU A 25 -15.73 -12.79 0.79
C LEU A 25 -15.23 -14.11 1.37
N TYR A 26 -14.41 -14.05 2.42
CA TYR A 26 -13.98 -15.24 3.16
C TYR A 26 -15.07 -15.81 4.07
N PHE A 27 -16.11 -15.04 4.39
CA PHE A 27 -17.18 -15.47 5.28
C PHE A 27 -18.36 -16.10 4.51
N GLY A 28 -18.99 -17.09 5.15
CA GLY A 28 -20.16 -17.80 4.63
C GLY A 28 -19.85 -18.86 3.56
N GLU A 29 -20.88 -19.33 2.86
CA GLU A 29 -20.73 -20.39 1.86
C GLU A 29 -19.79 -19.97 0.71
N ARG A 30 -18.85 -20.85 0.36
CA ARG A 30 -17.86 -20.64 -0.70
C ARG A 30 -18.44 -21.06 -2.03
N THR A 31 -18.74 -20.06 -2.87
CA THR A 31 -19.12 -20.26 -4.27
C THR A 31 -17.93 -20.01 -5.18
N VAL A 32 -17.98 -20.55 -6.40
CA VAL A 32 -16.95 -20.30 -7.44
C VAL A 32 -16.75 -18.79 -7.65
N THR A 33 -17.86 -18.03 -7.68
CA THR A 33 -17.84 -16.57 -7.87
C THR A 33 -17.12 -15.84 -6.75
N LYS A 34 -17.41 -16.16 -5.48
CA LYS A 34 -16.71 -15.56 -4.33
C LYS A 34 -15.22 -15.86 -4.38
N CYS A 35 -14.86 -17.05 -4.84
CA CYS A 35 -13.47 -17.43 -4.96
C CYS A 35 -12.69 -16.57 -5.95
N VAL A 36 -13.22 -16.47 -7.17
CA VAL A 36 -12.61 -15.65 -8.22
C VAL A 36 -12.55 -14.20 -7.76
N LEU A 37 -13.63 -13.66 -7.20
CA LEU A 37 -13.65 -12.30 -6.68
C LEU A 37 -12.63 -12.06 -5.57
N THR A 38 -12.42 -13.02 -4.67
CA THR A 38 -11.42 -12.90 -3.59
C THR A 38 -10.02 -12.75 -4.17
N THR A 39 -9.65 -13.61 -5.12
CA THR A 39 -8.35 -13.52 -5.81
C THR A 39 -8.20 -12.22 -6.58
N TRP A 40 -9.25 -11.78 -7.28
CA TRP A 40 -9.26 -10.52 -8.01
C TRP A 40 -9.03 -9.33 -7.09
N PHE A 41 -9.77 -9.21 -5.99
CA PHE A 41 -9.62 -8.09 -5.06
C PHE A 41 -8.25 -8.10 -4.37
N GLN A 42 -7.74 -9.28 -3.99
CA GLN A 42 -6.43 -9.39 -3.34
C GLN A 42 -5.29 -9.01 -4.28
N LEU A 43 -5.23 -9.59 -5.49
CA LEU A 43 -4.15 -9.33 -6.43
C LEU A 43 -4.22 -7.91 -7.00
N THR A 44 -5.42 -7.41 -7.30
CA THR A 44 -5.59 -6.03 -7.75
C THR A 44 -5.20 -5.04 -6.64
N GLY A 45 -5.63 -5.27 -5.40
CA GLY A 45 -5.28 -4.41 -4.26
C GLY A 45 -3.76 -4.39 -4.00
N TYR A 46 -3.14 -5.57 -3.99
CA TYR A 46 -1.70 -5.73 -3.89
C TYR A 46 -0.94 -4.98 -5.00
N CYS A 47 -1.33 -5.21 -6.25
CA CYS A 47 -0.70 -4.58 -7.42
C CYS A 47 -0.81 -3.06 -7.36
N VAL A 48 -1.98 -2.51 -7.00
CA VAL A 48 -2.18 -1.05 -6.87
C VAL A 48 -1.22 -0.46 -5.83
N ILE A 49 -1.07 -1.10 -4.66
CA ILE A 49 -0.18 -0.62 -3.59
C ILE A 49 1.29 -0.67 -4.05
N ILE A 50 1.75 -1.82 -4.56
CA ILE A 50 3.16 -2.01 -4.95
C ILE A 50 3.51 -1.17 -6.17
N ALA A 51 2.65 -1.09 -7.19
CA ALA A 51 2.87 -0.25 -8.36
C ALA A 51 2.92 1.25 -7.99
N ALA A 52 2.08 1.69 -7.05
CA ALA A 52 2.12 3.07 -6.55
C ALA A 52 3.44 3.35 -5.82
N LEU A 53 3.92 2.42 -4.99
CA LEU A 53 5.20 2.53 -4.29
C LEU A 53 6.38 2.58 -5.27
N ILE A 54 6.43 1.66 -6.24
CA ILE A 54 7.45 1.63 -7.30
C ILE A 54 7.48 2.97 -8.04
N SER A 55 6.31 3.47 -8.44
CA SER A 55 6.20 4.72 -9.19
C SER A 55 6.67 5.92 -8.38
N LYS A 56 6.34 5.96 -7.08
CA LYS A 56 6.84 6.98 -6.16
C LYS A 56 8.36 6.89 -6.02
N MET A 57 8.93 5.70 -5.84
CA MET A 57 10.37 5.54 -5.68
C MET A 57 11.16 5.85 -6.94
N ALA A 58 10.64 5.47 -8.11
CA ALA A 58 11.23 5.84 -9.38
C ALA A 58 11.27 7.37 -9.58
N LEU A 59 10.20 8.06 -9.14
CA LEU A 59 10.15 9.53 -9.15
C LEU A 59 11.21 10.12 -8.20
N THR A 60 11.28 9.65 -6.95
CA THR A 60 12.26 10.10 -5.96
C THR A 60 13.69 9.87 -6.45
N TYR A 61 13.99 8.68 -6.98
CA TYR A 61 15.28 8.36 -7.57
C TYR A 61 15.66 9.32 -8.69
N THR A 62 14.72 9.60 -9.60
CA THR A 62 14.99 10.47 -10.76
C THR A 62 15.19 11.93 -10.33
N LEU A 63 14.41 12.42 -9.38
CA LEU A 63 14.45 13.81 -8.94
C LEU A 63 15.63 14.13 -8.02
N ILE A 64 16.04 13.18 -7.18
CA ILE A 64 17.01 13.44 -6.10
C ILE A 64 18.37 12.81 -6.40
N LEU A 65 18.40 11.52 -6.79
CA LEU A 65 19.65 10.78 -6.96
C LEU A 65 20.21 10.84 -8.39
N SER A 66 19.35 10.85 -9.40
CA SER A 66 19.81 10.70 -10.79
C SER A 66 20.57 11.91 -11.33
N GLY A 67 20.54 13.07 -10.64
CA GLY A 67 21.22 14.31 -11.07
C GLY A 67 20.79 14.85 -12.44
N LYS A 68 19.77 14.26 -13.07
CA LYS A 68 19.30 14.63 -14.41
C LYS A 68 18.60 15.98 -14.34
N LYS A 69 19.02 16.92 -15.18
CA LYS A 69 18.33 18.20 -15.35
C LYS A 69 16.88 17.94 -15.77
N VAL A 70 15.96 18.25 -14.88
CA VAL A 70 14.52 18.13 -15.13
C VAL A 70 14.16 19.07 -16.28
N LYS A 71 13.62 18.53 -17.38
CA LYS A 71 13.22 19.32 -18.55
C LYS A 71 12.10 20.30 -18.16
N ARG A 72 12.14 21.52 -18.72
CA ARG A 72 11.09 22.53 -18.57
C ARG A 72 9.77 21.93 -19.09
N GLY A 73 8.77 21.77 -18.23
CA GLY A 73 7.51 21.06 -18.53
C GLY A 73 7.31 19.70 -17.85
N PHE A 74 8.21 19.29 -16.94
CA PHE A 74 8.04 18.05 -16.17
C PHE A 74 6.81 18.12 -15.24
N SER A 75 5.82 17.28 -15.53
CA SER A 75 4.69 17.05 -14.62
C SER A 75 4.95 15.78 -13.83
N GLY A 76 5.24 15.93 -12.52
CA GLY A 76 5.48 14.80 -11.62
C GLY A 76 4.29 13.82 -11.57
N PHE A 77 3.07 14.32 -11.79
CA PHE A 77 1.87 13.49 -11.92
C PHE A 77 1.95 12.53 -13.11
N HIS A 78 2.26 13.03 -14.31
CA HIS A 78 2.36 12.19 -15.51
C HIS A 78 3.53 11.21 -15.42
N PHE A 79 4.64 11.62 -14.81
CA PHE A 79 5.78 10.73 -14.61
C PHE A 79 5.47 9.59 -13.63
N LEU A 80 4.66 9.84 -12.60
CA LEU A 80 4.21 8.81 -11.66
C LEU A 80 3.14 7.90 -12.26
N MET A 81 2.19 8.46 -13.01
CA MET A 81 1.07 7.69 -13.57
C MET A 81 1.48 6.74 -14.69
N LYS A 82 2.49 7.08 -15.50
CA LYS A 82 2.96 6.22 -16.60
C LYS A 82 3.42 4.82 -16.15
N PRO A 83 4.40 4.68 -15.23
CA PRO A 83 4.82 3.36 -14.74
C PRO A 83 3.69 2.66 -13.98
N PHE A 84 2.92 3.39 -13.17
CA PHE A 84 1.77 2.82 -12.47
C PHE A 84 0.77 2.16 -13.43
N LEU A 85 0.31 2.91 -14.44
CA LEU A 85 -0.68 2.42 -15.39
C LEU A 85 -0.15 1.25 -16.21
N SER A 86 1.14 1.26 -16.56
CA SER A 86 1.79 0.15 -17.25
C SER A 86 1.78 -1.13 -16.42
N LEU A 87 2.20 -1.06 -15.15
CA LEU A 87 2.26 -2.23 -14.26
C LEU A 87 0.84 -2.73 -13.94
N PHE A 88 -0.09 -1.81 -13.70
CA PHE A 88 -1.48 -2.15 -13.42
C PHE A 88 -2.18 -2.80 -14.62
N ALA A 89 -1.96 -2.28 -15.83
CA ALA A 89 -2.56 -2.85 -17.05
C ALA A 89 -2.12 -4.30 -17.28
N VAL A 90 -0.83 -4.61 -17.05
CA VAL A 90 -0.31 -5.98 -17.17
C VAL A 90 -0.98 -6.91 -16.15
N GLU A 91 -1.15 -6.49 -14.90
CA GLU A 91 -1.85 -7.28 -13.88
C GLU A 91 -3.29 -7.59 -14.29
N ILE A 92 -4.03 -6.57 -14.73
CA ILE A 92 -5.44 -6.73 -15.13
C ILE A 92 -5.56 -7.70 -16.32
N VAL A 93 -4.67 -7.60 -17.32
CA VAL A 93 -4.67 -8.53 -18.45
C VAL A 93 -4.38 -9.96 -17.98
N LEU A 94 -3.39 -10.15 -17.10
CA LEU A 94 -3.09 -11.47 -16.54
C LEU A 94 -4.25 -12.04 -15.72
N LEU A 95 -4.94 -11.21 -14.93
CA LEU A 95 -6.13 -11.61 -14.17
C LEU A 95 -7.31 -12.00 -15.07
N ILE A 96 -7.55 -11.27 -16.16
CA ILE A 96 -8.57 -11.61 -17.15
C ILE A 96 -8.24 -12.96 -17.79
N LEU A 97 -7.00 -13.14 -18.26
CA LEU A 97 -6.55 -14.40 -18.87
C LEU A 97 -6.63 -15.56 -17.88
N TRP A 98 -6.24 -15.33 -16.63
CA TRP A 98 -6.34 -16.32 -15.56
C TRP A 98 -7.79 -16.71 -15.31
N SER A 99 -8.71 -15.74 -15.20
CA SER A 99 -10.14 -15.97 -14.97
C SER A 99 -10.80 -16.78 -16.09
N VAL A 100 -10.47 -16.48 -17.34
CA VAL A 100 -11.08 -17.13 -18.53
C VAL A 100 -10.48 -18.52 -18.82
N MET A 101 -9.16 -18.69 -18.69
CA MET A 101 -8.48 -19.92 -19.11
C MET A 101 -8.38 -20.99 -18.01
N THR A 102 -8.69 -20.60 -16.79
CA THR A 102 -8.68 -21.48 -15.61
C THR A 102 -10.10 -21.95 -15.31
N SER A 103 -10.29 -23.26 -15.24
CA SER A 103 -11.55 -23.82 -14.79
C SER A 103 -11.55 -23.84 -13.26
N HIS A 104 -12.49 -23.12 -12.67
CA HIS A 104 -12.62 -22.95 -11.22
C HIS A 104 -13.70 -23.90 -10.70
N PHE A 105 -13.33 -24.80 -9.81
CA PHE A 105 -14.27 -25.69 -9.16
C PHE A 105 -14.18 -25.51 -7.65
N VAL A 106 -15.32 -25.62 -6.99
CA VAL A 106 -15.38 -25.68 -5.54
C VAL A 106 -15.21 -27.15 -5.16
N VAL A 107 -14.14 -27.48 -4.45
CA VAL A 107 -13.93 -28.82 -3.91
C VAL A 107 -14.44 -28.78 -2.48
N THR A 108 -15.49 -29.56 -2.22
CA THR A 108 -15.94 -29.87 -0.86
C THR A 108 -15.15 -31.09 -0.40
N PRO A 109 -14.05 -30.96 0.37
CA PRO A 109 -13.40 -32.12 0.95
C PRO A 109 -14.38 -32.82 1.89
N THR A 110 -14.41 -34.13 1.79
CA THR A 110 -15.17 -35.01 2.68
C THR A 110 -14.60 -34.88 4.10
N ILE A 111 -15.51 -34.76 5.07
CA ILE A 111 -15.38 -34.69 6.53
C ILE A 111 -13.98 -35.08 7.06
N LEU A 112 -13.25 -34.09 7.59
CA LEU A 112 -12.16 -34.33 8.52
C LEU A 112 -12.44 -33.48 9.78
N TYR A 113 -12.77 -34.14 10.88
CA TYR A 113 -12.98 -33.52 12.21
C TYR A 113 -14.18 -32.56 12.35
N ASP A 114 -15.37 -32.95 11.87
CA ASP A 114 -16.65 -32.21 12.07
C ASP A 114 -16.71 -30.77 11.50
N GLU A 115 -15.68 -30.31 10.79
CA GLU A 115 -15.67 -29.01 10.11
C GLU A 115 -15.76 -29.14 8.58
N PHE A 116 -16.78 -28.53 7.99
CA PHE A 116 -16.91 -28.41 6.54
C PHE A 116 -16.03 -27.27 6.03
N VAL A 117 -14.80 -27.56 5.61
CA VAL A 117 -13.92 -26.53 5.01
C VAL A 117 -13.95 -26.62 3.50
N THR A 118 -14.79 -25.79 2.89
CA THR A 118 -14.84 -25.64 1.44
C THR A 118 -13.67 -24.80 0.96
N TYR A 119 -12.84 -25.32 0.07
CA TYR A 119 -11.76 -24.56 -0.56
C TYR A 119 -11.88 -24.55 -2.08
N CYS A 120 -11.29 -23.51 -2.67
CA CYS A 120 -11.26 -23.44 -4.11
C CYS A 120 -10.03 -24.17 -4.61
N GLU A 121 -10.27 -25.20 -5.39
CA GLU A 121 -9.21 -25.81 -6.16
C GLU A 121 -9.36 -25.37 -7.59
N SER A 122 -8.38 -24.59 -8.05
CA SER A 122 -8.20 -24.46 -9.47
C SER A 122 -7.58 -25.76 -9.96
N SER A 123 -8.33 -26.53 -10.77
CA SER A 123 -7.84 -27.75 -11.45
C SER A 123 -6.55 -27.51 -12.24
N LYS A 124 -6.21 -26.22 -12.51
CA LYS A 124 -4.98 -25.75 -13.14
C LYS A 124 -4.20 -24.79 -12.24
N THR A 125 -4.06 -25.09 -10.94
CA THR A 125 -2.96 -24.53 -10.11
C THR A 125 -1.57 -24.77 -10.74
N LYS A 126 -1.48 -25.72 -11.70
CA LYS A 126 -0.31 -26.01 -12.55
C LYS A 126 -0.35 -25.41 -13.97
N GLY A 127 -1.34 -24.57 -14.28
CA GLY A 127 -1.47 -23.92 -15.58
C GLY A 127 -0.40 -22.83 -15.77
N VAL A 128 0.15 -22.72 -16.98
CA VAL A 128 1.19 -21.74 -17.34
C VAL A 128 0.80 -20.31 -16.93
N ILE A 129 -0.48 -19.95 -17.01
CA ILE A 129 -0.99 -18.61 -16.70
C ILE A 129 -1.01 -18.35 -15.20
N SER A 130 -1.38 -19.32 -14.37
CA SER A 130 -1.30 -19.21 -12.91
C SER A 130 0.15 -18.99 -12.47
N ILE A 131 1.09 -19.75 -13.04
CA ILE A 131 2.52 -19.59 -12.77
C ILE A 131 2.99 -18.19 -13.21
N LEU A 132 2.60 -17.74 -14.40
CA LEU A 132 2.97 -16.43 -14.91
C LEU A 132 2.45 -15.29 -14.03
N LEU A 133 1.21 -15.40 -13.55
CA LEU A 133 0.60 -14.43 -12.62
C LEU A 133 1.37 -14.36 -11.29
N TRP A 134 1.73 -15.52 -10.72
CA TRP A 134 2.55 -15.60 -9.51
C TRP A 134 3.95 -15.01 -9.72
N VAL A 135 4.63 -15.39 -10.81
CA VAL A 135 5.96 -14.88 -11.16
C VAL A 135 5.94 -13.36 -11.34
N TYR A 136 4.92 -12.82 -12.01
CA TYR A 136 4.76 -11.39 -12.21
C TYR A 136 4.60 -10.65 -10.87
N ASN A 137 3.76 -11.14 -9.97
CA ASN A 137 3.56 -10.54 -8.64
C ASN A 137 4.82 -10.61 -7.76
N VAL A 138 5.57 -11.73 -7.80
CA VAL A 138 6.87 -11.84 -7.13
C VAL A 138 7.88 -10.86 -7.73
N LEU A 139 7.92 -10.71 -9.06
CA LEU A 139 8.80 -9.77 -9.74
C LEU A 139 8.49 -8.32 -9.34
N LEU A 140 7.20 -7.95 -9.25
CA LEU A 140 6.78 -6.64 -8.74
C LEU A 140 7.33 -6.39 -7.33
N LEU A 141 7.23 -7.37 -6.44
CA LEU A 141 7.79 -7.26 -5.10
C LEU A 141 9.31 -7.04 -5.12
N VAL A 142 10.03 -7.84 -5.90
CA VAL A 142 11.49 -7.77 -6.01
C VAL A 142 11.92 -6.41 -6.55
N VAL A 143 11.27 -5.90 -7.59
CA VAL A 143 11.53 -4.55 -8.13
C VAL A 143 11.27 -3.48 -7.05
N GLY A 144 10.19 -3.62 -6.28
CA GLY A 144 9.90 -2.75 -5.14
C GLY A 144 11.02 -2.75 -4.09
N ILE A 145 11.53 -3.93 -3.73
CA ILE A 145 12.65 -4.08 -2.78
C ILE A 145 13.91 -3.41 -3.32
N ILE A 146 14.27 -3.67 -4.58
CA ILE A 146 15.47 -3.08 -5.20
C ILE A 146 15.37 -1.55 -5.19
N LEU A 147 14.22 -0.98 -5.55
CA LEU A 147 14.01 0.46 -5.55
C LEU A 147 14.08 1.06 -4.14
N VAL A 148 13.55 0.39 -3.14
CA VAL A 148 13.70 0.80 -1.73
C VAL A 148 15.17 0.86 -1.32
N LEU A 149 15.96 -0.15 -1.69
CA LEU A 149 17.39 -0.19 -1.36
C LEU A 149 18.16 0.94 -2.05
N ILE A 150 17.88 1.20 -3.33
CA ILE A 150 18.54 2.27 -4.10
C ILE A 150 18.13 3.66 -3.60
N THR A 151 16.88 3.83 -3.17
CA THR A 151 16.37 5.13 -2.70
C THR A 151 16.65 5.42 -1.24
N ARG A 152 17.32 4.52 -0.51
CA ARG A 152 17.60 4.69 0.92
C ARG A 152 18.36 5.98 1.24
N ASP A 153 19.30 6.37 0.39
CA ASP A 153 20.08 7.61 0.59
C ASP A 153 19.25 8.87 0.34
N ALA A 154 18.09 8.75 -0.33
CA ALA A 154 17.14 9.84 -0.51
C ALA A 154 16.38 10.19 0.78
N GLU A 155 16.50 9.37 1.84
CA GLU A 155 15.88 9.63 3.14
C GLU A 155 16.36 10.96 3.72
N ASN A 156 17.66 11.26 3.62
CA ASN A 156 18.25 12.49 4.14
C ASN A 156 17.64 13.77 3.52
N TYR A 157 17.01 13.64 2.34
CA TYR A 157 16.40 14.75 1.61
C TYR A 157 14.88 14.80 1.75
N THR A 158 14.22 13.66 1.93
CA THR A 158 12.74 13.56 1.89
C THR A 158 12.10 13.15 3.20
N GLY A 159 12.79 12.36 4.04
CA GLY A 159 12.24 11.76 5.24
C GLY A 159 11.02 10.84 4.99
N GLU A 160 10.79 10.39 3.74
CA GLU A 160 9.60 9.61 3.36
C GLU A 160 9.92 8.17 2.89
N THR A 161 11.20 7.84 2.68
CA THR A 161 11.61 6.54 2.13
C THR A 161 11.52 5.42 3.16
N THR A 162 11.78 5.73 4.44
CA THR A 162 11.65 4.77 5.54
C THR A 162 10.25 4.16 5.62
N TYR A 163 9.19 4.97 5.49
CA TYR A 163 7.81 4.46 5.55
C TYR A 163 7.49 3.49 4.42
N SER A 164 7.98 3.80 3.23
CA SER A 164 7.76 2.96 2.06
C SER A 164 8.60 1.67 2.15
N ALA A 165 9.79 1.74 2.75
CA ALA A 165 10.60 0.57 3.07
C ALA A 165 9.87 -0.35 4.05
N THR A 166 9.23 0.20 5.09
CA THR A 166 8.41 -0.58 6.04
C THR A 166 7.28 -1.31 5.35
N ILE A 167 6.58 -0.67 4.41
CA ILE A 167 5.50 -1.32 3.66
C ILE A 167 6.03 -2.49 2.84
N VAL A 168 7.03 -2.26 1.99
CA VAL A 168 7.60 -3.31 1.13
C VAL A 168 8.17 -4.46 1.97
N ALA A 169 8.85 -4.16 3.07
CA ALA A 169 9.37 -5.17 3.99
C ALA A 169 8.24 -6.01 4.61
N THR A 170 7.12 -5.38 4.98
CA THR A 170 5.97 -6.07 5.57
C THR A 170 5.31 -7.01 4.56
N PHE A 171 5.12 -6.57 3.31
CA PHE A 171 4.63 -7.43 2.22
C PHE A 171 5.59 -8.61 1.96
N ALA A 172 6.90 -8.37 2.01
CA ALA A 172 7.89 -9.43 1.81
C ALA A 172 7.90 -10.45 2.95
N VAL A 173 7.90 -10.01 4.21
CA VAL A 173 7.91 -10.89 5.38
C VAL A 173 6.63 -11.71 5.44
N ILE A 174 5.47 -11.08 5.27
CA ILE A 174 4.19 -11.79 5.29
C ILE A 174 4.09 -12.78 4.13
N GLY A 175 4.51 -12.38 2.92
CA GLY A 175 4.58 -13.30 1.77
C GLY A 175 5.50 -14.50 2.05
N LEU A 176 6.68 -14.28 2.62
CA LEU A 176 7.65 -15.33 2.92
C LEU A 176 7.15 -16.31 3.98
N VAL A 177 6.32 -15.87 4.93
CA VAL A 177 5.73 -16.74 5.95
C VAL A 177 4.49 -17.46 5.44
N VAL A 178 3.59 -16.75 4.77
CA VAL A 178 2.27 -17.27 4.38
C VAL A 178 2.36 -18.23 3.19
N ILE A 179 3.21 -17.96 2.20
CA ILE A 179 3.31 -18.80 0.98
C ILE A 179 3.77 -20.24 1.31
N PRO A 180 4.87 -20.47 2.07
CA PRO A 180 5.30 -21.83 2.40
C PRO A 180 4.29 -22.57 3.27
N VAL A 181 3.61 -21.88 4.17
CA VAL A 181 2.57 -22.45 5.01
C VAL A 181 1.40 -22.95 4.17
N ILE A 182 0.99 -22.21 3.13
CA ILE A 182 -0.06 -22.63 2.18
C ILE A 182 0.41 -23.81 1.33
N LEU A 183 1.67 -23.83 0.88
CA LEU A 183 2.21 -24.90 0.02
C LEU A 183 2.47 -26.22 0.76
N SER A 184 2.73 -26.15 2.07
CA SER A 184 3.10 -27.32 2.87
C SER A 184 1.90 -28.13 3.36
N THR A 185 0.68 -27.60 3.23
CA THR A 185 -0.52 -28.24 3.77
C THR A 185 -1.39 -28.85 2.68
N SER A 186 -1.59 -30.16 2.78
CA SER A 186 -2.38 -30.96 1.83
C SER A 186 -3.89 -30.72 1.96
N HIS A 187 -4.35 -30.20 3.11
CA HIS A 187 -5.75 -29.90 3.38
C HIS A 187 -5.88 -28.55 4.08
N PRO A 188 -6.55 -27.55 3.49
CA PRO A 188 -6.81 -26.29 4.16
C PRO A 188 -7.89 -26.52 5.24
N THR A 189 -7.50 -26.40 6.50
CA THR A 189 -8.38 -26.25 7.68
C THR A 189 -8.90 -24.81 7.84
N SER A 190 -9.87 -24.63 8.73
CA SER A 190 -10.38 -23.31 9.18
C SER A 190 -9.25 -22.35 9.58
N SER A 191 -8.21 -22.87 10.24
CA SER A 191 -7.03 -22.10 10.66
C SER A 191 -6.25 -21.43 9.52
N PHE A 192 -6.32 -21.94 8.28
CA PHE A 192 -5.65 -21.29 7.14
C PHE A 192 -6.42 -20.07 6.65
N ILE A 193 -7.76 -20.15 6.66
CA ILE A 193 -8.61 -19.04 6.27
C ILE A 193 -8.41 -17.90 7.28
N ASP A 194 -8.39 -18.23 8.57
CA ASP A 194 -8.12 -17.26 9.63
C ASP A 194 -6.73 -16.61 9.50
N LEU A 195 -5.71 -17.38 9.16
CA LEU A 195 -4.37 -16.87 8.89
C LEU A 195 -4.34 -15.91 7.69
N GLN A 196 -5.07 -16.21 6.61
CA GLN A 196 -5.19 -15.33 5.44
C GLN A 196 -5.91 -14.02 5.77
N ILE A 197 -7.00 -14.09 6.53
CA ILE A 197 -7.75 -12.91 6.98
C ILE A 197 -6.86 -12.04 7.88
N LEU A 198 -6.22 -12.64 8.89
CA LEU A 198 -5.38 -11.93 9.85
C LEU A 198 -4.17 -11.28 9.17
N SER A 199 -3.48 -12.01 8.29
CA SER A 199 -2.34 -11.47 7.55
C SER A 199 -2.74 -10.32 6.61
N THR A 200 -3.90 -10.44 5.94
CA THR A 200 -4.43 -9.36 5.09
C THR A 200 -4.81 -8.13 5.92
N ALA A 201 -5.48 -8.31 7.07
CA ALA A 201 -5.83 -7.21 7.96
C ALA A 201 -4.59 -6.50 8.50
N LEU A 202 -3.58 -7.27 8.94
CA LEU A 202 -2.32 -6.76 9.43
C LEU A 202 -1.57 -5.96 8.35
N LEU A 203 -1.52 -6.47 7.11
CA LEU A 203 -0.93 -5.76 5.97
C LEU A 203 -1.57 -4.39 5.78
N ILE A 204 -2.90 -4.31 5.84
CA ILE A 204 -3.60 -3.04 5.62
C ILE A 204 -3.34 -2.07 6.77
N CYS A 205 -3.43 -2.54 8.02
CA CYS A 205 -3.16 -1.72 9.20
C CYS A 205 -1.74 -1.14 9.18
N ILE A 206 -0.72 -1.95 8.86
CA ILE A 206 0.67 -1.49 8.78
C ILE A 206 0.85 -0.52 7.59
N THR A 207 0.23 -0.79 6.44
CA THR A 207 0.34 0.06 5.26
C THR A 207 -0.28 1.44 5.48
N LEU A 208 -1.50 1.50 6.00
CA LEU A 208 -2.17 2.76 6.32
C LEU A 208 -1.50 3.47 7.48
N GLY A 209 -1.12 2.74 8.54
CA GLY A 209 -0.44 3.30 9.70
C GLY A 209 0.89 3.96 9.34
N SER A 210 1.74 3.26 8.60
CA SER A 210 3.04 3.79 8.16
C SER A 210 2.92 5.01 7.24
N LEU A 211 1.82 5.17 6.50
CA LEU A 211 1.60 6.33 5.63
C LEU A 211 0.91 7.52 6.31
N MET A 212 -0.08 7.26 7.17
CA MET A 212 -0.95 8.29 7.74
C MET A 212 -0.39 8.86 9.03
N ILE A 213 0.08 8.02 9.95
CA ILE A 213 0.57 8.43 11.27
C ILE A 213 1.63 9.53 11.18
N PRO A 214 2.72 9.39 10.39
CA PRO A 214 3.74 10.44 10.34
C PRO A 214 3.22 11.75 9.76
N LYS A 215 2.31 11.68 8.77
CA LYS A 215 1.73 12.87 8.14
C LYS A 215 0.80 13.62 9.07
N ILE A 216 -0.08 12.90 9.77
CA ILE A 216 -0.98 13.48 10.76
C ILE A 216 -0.16 14.10 11.90
N TYR A 217 0.90 13.42 12.36
CA TYR A 217 1.78 13.96 13.40
C TYR A 217 2.45 15.27 12.98
N ILE A 218 2.95 15.36 11.74
CA ILE A 218 3.55 16.60 11.21
C ILE A 218 2.52 17.73 11.16
N ILE A 219 1.32 17.48 10.64
CA ILE A 219 0.25 18.48 10.53
C ILE A 219 -0.11 19.01 11.92
N ILE A 220 -0.36 18.13 12.89
CA ILE A 220 -0.69 18.53 14.27
C ILE A 220 0.44 19.35 14.89
N ASN A 221 1.70 18.98 14.64
CA ASN A 221 2.83 19.72 15.17
C ASN A 221 3.00 21.11 14.52
N GLU A 222 2.73 21.23 13.21
CA GLU A 222 2.70 22.52 12.53
C GLU A 222 1.57 23.41 13.03
N GLU A 223 0.36 22.87 13.21
CA GLU A 223 -0.76 23.60 13.80
C GLU A 223 -0.42 24.14 15.19
N ARG A 224 0.16 23.31 16.07
CA ARG A 224 0.62 23.76 17.40
C ARG A 224 1.64 24.88 17.32
N LYS A 225 2.59 24.82 16.38
CA LYS A 225 3.60 25.87 16.18
C LYS A 225 2.96 27.18 15.69
N ILE A 226 2.00 27.10 14.78
CA ILE A 226 1.26 28.26 14.28
C ILE A 226 0.45 28.90 15.41
N GLU A 227 -0.25 28.09 16.21
CA GLU A 227 -1.00 28.58 17.37
C GLU A 227 -0.09 29.24 18.42
N GLN A 228 1.07 28.64 18.72
CA GLN A 228 2.05 29.22 19.64
C GLN A 228 2.61 30.54 19.09
N GLY A 229 2.92 30.59 17.78
CA GLY A 229 3.35 31.80 17.08
C GLY A 229 2.31 32.91 17.19
N LEU A 230 1.05 32.62 16.87
CA LEU A 230 -0.07 33.57 16.98
C LEU A 230 -0.24 34.07 18.43
N ARG A 231 -0.26 33.16 19.42
CA ARG A 231 -0.36 33.55 20.85
C ARG A 231 0.80 34.46 21.28
N SER A 232 2.02 34.15 20.85
CA SER A 232 3.19 34.98 21.17
C SER A 232 3.12 36.37 20.52
N PHE A 233 2.65 36.44 19.26
CA PHE A 233 2.46 37.69 18.53
C PHE A 233 1.38 38.56 19.20
N PHE A 234 0.21 37.99 19.52
CA PHE A 234 -0.85 38.72 20.21
C PHE A 234 -0.39 39.25 21.58
N LYS A 235 0.38 38.46 22.33
CA LYS A 235 0.95 38.90 23.62
C LYS A 235 1.93 40.08 23.45
N ALA A 236 2.77 40.05 22.42
CA ALA A 236 3.69 41.14 22.14
C ALA A 236 2.96 42.43 21.72
N VAL A 237 1.89 42.31 20.92
CA VAL A 237 1.05 43.46 20.52
C VAL A 237 0.36 44.08 21.73
N SER A 238 -0.24 43.27 22.62
CA SER A 238 -0.90 43.80 23.82
C SER A 238 0.06 44.54 24.75
N THR A 239 1.27 44.02 24.94
CA THR A 239 2.29 44.66 25.79
C THR A 239 2.78 45.98 25.20
N ASN A 240 3.00 46.05 23.88
CA ASN A 240 3.40 47.30 23.23
C ASN A 240 2.31 48.37 23.29
N GLN A 241 1.05 47.98 23.20
CA GLN A 241 -0.07 48.92 23.29
C GLN A 241 -0.22 49.50 24.70
N GLU A 242 -0.05 48.67 25.74
CA GLU A 242 -0.06 49.09 27.14
C GLU A 242 1.09 50.06 27.46
N VAL A 243 2.30 49.79 26.96
CA VAL A 243 3.45 50.70 27.06
C VAL A 243 3.16 52.01 26.34
N SER A 244 2.61 51.99 25.12
CA SER A 244 2.29 53.22 24.37
C SER A 244 1.28 54.12 25.09
N SER A 245 0.29 53.55 25.77
CA SER A 245 -0.68 54.33 26.57
C SER A 245 -0.07 54.96 27.82
N LEU A 246 0.91 54.30 28.45
CA LEU A 246 1.63 54.86 29.60
C LEU A 246 2.50 56.06 29.21
N TRP A 247 3.14 56.01 28.04
CA TRP A 247 3.89 57.15 27.51
C TRP A 247 2.99 58.34 27.14
N ALA A 248 1.77 58.09 26.65
CA ALA A 248 0.82 59.14 26.31
C ALA A 248 0.23 59.87 27.52
N GLN A 249 0.25 59.25 28.72
CA GLN A 249 -0.19 59.88 29.97
C GLN A 249 0.93 60.63 30.71
N ALA A 250 2.19 60.41 30.33
CA ALA A 250 3.36 61.01 30.96
C ALA A 250 3.80 62.34 30.31
N ILE A 251 3.13 62.77 29.24
CA ILE A 251 3.31 64.05 28.52
C ILE A 251 2.12 64.95 28.85
#